data_AF-A0AAU4NX76-F1
#
_entry.id   AF-A0AAU4NX76-F1
#
_cell.length_a   1.000
_cell.length_b   1.000
_cell.length_c   1.000
_cell.angle_alpha   90.00
_cell.angle_beta   90.00
_cell.angle_gamma   90.00
#
_symmetry.space_group_name_H-M   'P 1'
#
loop_
_entity.id
_entity.type
_entity.pdbx_description
1 polymer ?
#
loop_
_entity_poly.entity_id
_entity_poly.type
_entity_poly.pdbx_seq_one_letter_code
_entity_poly.pdbx_strand_id
1 'polypeptide(L)'
;MDAGRRWALEMLGTHGPLIRDRIPALIKAEHNGSLGAQDASGHRSTGHYGLFWRGILEKFEEFGQLPGATLVRPDKAPYKIPVVNGVAVFPWRYSPSIKRDMASVRFGTSDSRTAVSDLRPPSLQGELDLDVPDPQLTDEERSLVDSFESYVKDPVVDSGRLVLVAICSSVRGLNAAQWGEAVLDSNGFVSWVAQPEDLLVLPEMRPVSTSPVGTFASGPIPNKFPISGSDKASGSNE
;
A
#
# COMPACT_ATOMS: atom_id res chain seq x y z
N MET A 1 9.60 -19.86 9.46
CA MET A 1 9.17 -18.90 8.42
C MET A 1 7.66 -18.86 8.34
N ASP A 2 7.04 -17.67 8.39
CA ASP A 2 5.60 -17.52 8.20
C ASP A 2 5.19 -17.75 6.72
N ALA A 3 3.90 -18.01 6.48
CA ALA A 3 3.41 -18.39 5.15
C ALA A 3 3.57 -17.27 4.11
N GLY A 4 3.36 -16.00 4.50
CA GLY A 4 3.50 -14.85 3.61
C GLY A 4 4.95 -14.61 3.21
N ARG A 5 5.90 -14.78 4.14
CA ARG A 5 7.34 -14.71 3.84
C ARG A 5 7.78 -15.80 2.86
N ARG A 6 7.27 -17.02 3.03
CA ARG A 6 7.54 -18.13 2.09
C ARG A 6 7.00 -17.83 0.69
N TRP A 7 5.74 -17.43 0.61
CA TRP A 7 5.11 -17.08 -0.66
C TRP A 7 5.86 -15.95 -1.37
N ALA A 8 6.29 -14.92 -0.63
CA ALA A 8 7.05 -13.82 -1.20
C ALA A 8 8.39 -14.30 -1.82
N LEU A 9 9.11 -15.23 -1.17
CA LEU A 9 10.32 -15.84 -1.72
C LEU A 9 10.02 -16.64 -3.00
N GLU A 10 8.98 -17.45 -2.98
CA GLU A 10 8.57 -18.27 -4.13
C GLU A 10 8.16 -17.40 -5.34
N MET A 11 7.54 -16.25 -5.08
CA MET A 11 7.04 -15.34 -6.13
C MET A 11 8.11 -14.41 -6.68
N LEU A 12 8.86 -13.76 -5.80
CA LEU A 12 9.72 -12.61 -6.14
C LEU A 12 11.20 -12.91 -5.90
N GLY A 13 11.55 -14.17 -5.60
CA GLY A 13 12.92 -14.60 -5.32
C GLY A 13 13.45 -14.02 -4.02
N THR A 14 14.78 -13.90 -3.94
CA THR A 14 15.54 -13.35 -2.79
C THR A 14 14.97 -12.04 -2.25
N HIS A 15 14.47 -11.16 -3.13
CA HIS A 15 13.94 -9.85 -2.74
C HIS A 15 12.50 -9.85 -2.24
N GLY A 16 11.78 -10.97 -2.34
CA GLY A 16 10.37 -11.05 -1.96
C GLY A 16 10.06 -10.61 -0.54
N PRO A 17 10.73 -11.14 0.51
CA PRO A 17 10.52 -10.71 1.89
C PRO A 17 10.78 -9.22 2.10
N LEU A 18 11.85 -8.67 1.49
CA LEU A 18 12.16 -7.25 1.55
C LEU A 18 11.02 -6.41 0.96
N ILE A 19 10.51 -6.80 -0.21
CA ILE A 19 9.39 -6.12 -0.88
C ILE A 19 8.13 -6.18 0.01
N ARG A 20 7.78 -7.37 0.54
CA ARG A 20 6.65 -7.57 1.46
C ARG A 20 6.70 -6.60 2.63
N ASP A 21 7.83 -6.53 3.31
CA ASP A 21 8.00 -5.72 4.52
C ASP A 21 8.03 -4.22 4.21
N ARG A 22 8.45 -3.85 2.99
CA ARG A 22 8.58 -2.46 2.55
C ARG A 22 7.27 -1.85 2.07
N ILE A 23 6.40 -2.62 1.42
CA ILE A 23 5.12 -2.13 0.87
C ILE A 23 4.27 -1.35 1.89
N PRO A 24 4.02 -1.83 3.12
CA PRO A 24 3.21 -1.09 4.10
C PRO A 24 3.77 0.30 4.41
N ALA A 25 5.10 0.45 4.46
CA ALA A 25 5.75 1.72 4.72
C ALA A 25 5.55 2.69 3.54
N LEU A 26 5.68 2.23 2.30
CA LEU A 26 5.45 3.05 1.10
C LEU A 26 4.00 3.54 1.01
N ILE A 27 3.03 2.65 1.28
CA ILE A 27 1.61 3.00 1.27
C ILE A 27 1.29 4.04 2.35
N LYS A 28 1.80 3.86 3.57
CA LYS A 28 1.60 4.83 4.67
C LYS A 28 2.25 6.18 4.35
N ALA A 29 3.46 6.17 3.81
CA ALA A 29 4.16 7.39 3.42
C ALA A 29 3.39 8.15 2.33
N GLU A 30 2.88 7.46 1.31
CA GLU A 30 2.07 8.10 0.27
C GLU A 30 0.74 8.60 0.80
N HIS A 31 0.08 7.81 1.65
CA HIS A 31 -1.18 8.21 2.26
C HIS A 31 -1.01 9.52 3.03
N ASN A 32 0.01 9.61 3.88
CA ASN A 32 0.29 10.81 4.67
C ASN A 32 0.71 12.00 3.79
N GLY A 33 1.52 11.78 2.75
CA GLY A 33 1.90 12.82 1.80
C GLY A 33 0.70 13.37 1.03
N SER A 34 -0.16 12.48 0.52
CA SER A 34 -1.41 12.83 -0.16
C SER A 34 -2.40 13.55 0.77
N LEU A 35 -2.48 13.19 2.06
CA LEU A 35 -3.28 13.93 3.05
C LEU A 35 -2.72 15.34 3.27
N GLY A 36 -1.40 15.47 3.44
CA GLY A 36 -0.76 16.78 3.60
C GLY A 36 -0.99 17.69 2.39
N ALA A 37 -0.88 17.15 1.18
CA ALA A 37 -1.19 17.89 -0.05
C ALA A 37 -2.66 18.30 -0.13
N GLN A 38 -3.58 17.43 0.29
CA GLN A 38 -5.01 17.75 0.34
C GLN A 38 -5.31 18.89 1.32
N ASP A 39 -4.74 18.83 2.52
CA ASP A 39 -4.91 19.85 3.55
C ASP A 39 -4.33 21.20 3.10
N ALA A 40 -3.08 21.20 2.62
CA ALA A 40 -2.39 22.39 2.13
C ALA A 40 -3.09 23.04 0.94
N SER A 41 -3.83 22.27 0.12
CA SER A 41 -4.57 22.83 -1.01
C SER A 41 -5.73 23.74 -0.61
N GLY A 42 -6.28 23.58 0.61
CA GLY A 42 -7.48 24.30 1.06
C GLY A 42 -8.76 23.97 0.26
N HIS A 43 -8.71 23.05 -0.70
CA HIS A 43 -9.85 22.70 -1.54
C HIS A 43 -10.79 21.74 -0.83
N ARG A 44 -12.10 22.00 -0.94
CA ARG A 44 -13.16 21.07 -0.47
C ARG A 44 -13.20 19.78 -1.29
N SER A 45 -12.82 19.84 -2.58
CA SER A 45 -12.76 18.65 -3.43
C SER A 45 -11.55 17.80 -3.05
N THR A 46 -11.72 16.48 -3.05
CA THR A 46 -10.65 15.53 -2.68
C THR A 46 -9.72 15.21 -3.86
N GLY A 47 -9.61 16.14 -4.83
CA GLY A 47 -8.87 15.92 -6.07
C GLY A 47 -7.37 15.75 -5.85
N HIS A 48 -6.80 16.52 -4.92
CA HIS A 48 -5.38 16.43 -4.56
C HIS A 48 -5.04 15.08 -3.92
N TYR A 49 -5.86 14.61 -2.97
CA TYR A 49 -5.74 13.24 -2.46
C TYR A 49 -5.97 12.20 -3.57
N GLY A 50 -6.79 12.52 -4.57
CA GLY A 50 -6.97 11.71 -5.77
C GLY A 50 -5.67 11.33 -6.46
N LEU A 51 -4.66 12.21 -6.43
CA LEU A 51 -3.34 11.98 -7.03
C LEU A 51 -2.50 10.91 -6.32
N PHE A 52 -2.96 10.37 -5.19
CA PHE A 52 -2.37 9.19 -4.51
C PHE A 52 -1.98 8.08 -5.49
N TRP A 53 -2.79 7.83 -6.53
CA TRP A 53 -2.51 6.76 -7.48
C TRP A 53 -1.21 6.97 -8.25
N ARG A 54 -0.81 8.22 -8.52
CA ARG A 54 0.47 8.54 -9.17
C ARG A 54 1.61 8.39 -8.19
N GLY A 55 1.48 9.00 -7.01
CA GLY A 55 2.52 8.97 -5.99
C GLY A 55 2.88 7.55 -5.53
N ILE A 56 1.88 6.66 -5.41
CA ILE A 56 2.17 5.28 -5.02
C ILE A 56 2.91 4.49 -6.12
N LEU A 57 2.62 4.76 -7.40
CA LEU A 57 3.36 4.15 -8.52
C LEU A 57 4.82 4.62 -8.52
N GLU A 58 5.05 5.92 -8.34
CA GLU A 58 6.39 6.51 -8.25
C GLU A 58 7.19 5.92 -7.09
N LYS A 59 6.57 5.72 -5.93
CA LYS A 59 7.23 5.06 -4.78
C LYS A 59 7.61 3.61 -5.06
N PHE A 60 6.79 2.88 -5.81
CA PHE A 60 7.09 1.49 -6.18
C PHE A 60 8.25 1.38 -7.16
N GLU A 61 8.67 2.47 -7.81
CA GLU A 61 9.89 2.47 -8.64
C GLU A 61 11.17 2.16 -7.83
N GLU A 62 11.14 2.32 -6.49
CA GLU A 62 12.23 1.89 -5.57
C GLU A 62 12.58 0.40 -5.77
N PHE A 63 11.58 -0.46 -6.01
CA PHE A 63 11.82 -1.89 -6.20
C PHE A 63 12.53 -2.22 -7.52
N GLY A 64 12.49 -1.31 -8.50
CA GLY A 64 13.25 -1.48 -9.74
C GLY A 64 14.73 -1.11 -9.62
N GLN A 65 15.18 -0.69 -8.43
CA GLN A 65 16.61 -0.47 -8.12
C GLN A 65 17.26 -1.69 -7.44
N LEU A 66 16.49 -2.75 -7.18
CA LEU A 66 17.01 -3.98 -6.61
C LEU A 66 17.83 -4.76 -7.65
N PRO A 67 18.89 -5.48 -7.25
CA PRO A 67 19.62 -6.36 -8.15
C PRO A 67 18.69 -7.32 -8.91
N GLY A 68 18.87 -7.44 -10.23
CA GLY A 68 18.03 -8.29 -11.08
C GLY A 68 16.58 -7.80 -11.30
N ALA A 69 16.18 -6.66 -10.72
CA ALA A 69 14.91 -6.01 -11.01
C ALA A 69 15.01 -5.04 -12.19
N THR A 70 13.89 -4.81 -12.87
CA THR A 70 13.82 -3.84 -13.97
C THR A 70 12.59 -2.94 -13.84
N LEU A 71 12.67 -1.71 -14.35
CA LEU A 71 11.53 -0.82 -14.49
C LEU A 71 10.99 -0.88 -15.93
N VAL A 72 9.77 -1.36 -16.08
CA VAL A 72 9.10 -1.47 -17.38
C VAL A 72 7.97 -0.45 -17.46
N ARG A 73 7.80 0.15 -18.63
CA ARG A 73 6.67 1.03 -18.94
C ARG A 73 5.59 0.21 -19.66
N PRO A 74 4.40 0.01 -19.06
CA PRO A 74 3.31 -0.71 -19.73
C PRO A 74 2.75 0.13 -20.88
N ASP A 75 2.91 -0.33 -22.12
CA ASP A 75 2.49 0.39 -23.33
C ASP A 75 2.95 1.88 -23.32
N LYS A 76 2.04 2.85 -23.39
CA LYS A 76 2.31 4.30 -23.34
C LYS A 76 1.99 4.92 -21.99
N ALA A 77 1.97 4.13 -20.92
CA ALA A 77 1.68 4.61 -19.58
C ALA A 77 2.60 5.78 -19.19
N PRO A 78 2.11 6.79 -18.45
CA PRO A 78 2.97 7.86 -17.94
C PRO A 78 3.87 7.40 -16.77
N TYR A 79 3.73 6.17 -16.29
CA TYR A 79 4.45 5.60 -15.15
C TYR A 79 5.28 4.37 -15.55
N LYS A 80 6.25 4.00 -14.72
CA LYS A 80 6.96 2.72 -14.80
C LYS A 80 6.49 1.82 -13.67
N ILE A 81 6.70 0.52 -13.82
CA ILE A 81 6.44 -0.45 -12.77
C ILE A 81 7.64 -1.39 -12.61
N PRO A 82 7.94 -1.83 -11.38
CA PRO A 82 8.98 -2.82 -11.13
C PRO A 82 8.54 -4.22 -11.60
N VAL A 83 9.47 -4.89 -12.28
CA VAL A 83 9.43 -6.32 -12.58
C VAL A 83 10.59 -6.96 -11.83
N VAL A 84 10.27 -7.84 -10.89
CA VAL A 84 11.24 -8.51 -10.00
C VAL A 84 11.06 -10.00 -10.17
N ASN A 85 12.15 -10.74 -10.44
CA ASN A 85 12.08 -12.18 -10.75
C ASN A 85 11.06 -12.51 -11.86
N GLY A 86 10.99 -11.64 -12.89
CA GLY A 86 10.03 -11.78 -13.98
C GLY A 86 8.56 -11.50 -13.64
N VAL A 87 8.25 -11.09 -12.40
CA VAL A 87 6.88 -10.81 -11.93
C VAL A 87 6.67 -9.30 -11.79
N ALA A 88 5.60 -8.78 -12.39
CA ALA A 88 5.21 -7.39 -12.26
C ALA A 88 4.60 -7.10 -10.87
N VAL A 89 5.07 -6.07 -10.19
CA VAL A 89 4.51 -5.63 -8.89
C VAL A 89 3.78 -4.30 -9.08
N PHE A 90 2.46 -4.28 -8.88
CA PHE A 90 1.62 -3.14 -9.24
C PHE A 90 0.76 -2.63 -8.06
N PRO A 91 0.90 -1.36 -7.63
CA PRO A 91 0.00 -0.76 -6.65
C PRO A 91 -1.28 -0.20 -7.28
N TRP A 92 -2.44 -0.60 -6.78
CA TRP A 92 -3.72 -0.14 -7.27
C TRP A 92 -4.66 0.33 -6.15
N ARG A 93 -5.01 1.61 -6.19
CA ARG A 93 -6.11 2.13 -5.38
C ARG A 93 -7.45 1.80 -6.03
N TYR A 94 -8.11 0.75 -5.56
CA TYR A 94 -9.36 0.25 -6.16
C TYR A 94 -10.61 1.00 -5.68
N SER A 95 -10.60 1.53 -4.45
CA SER A 95 -11.78 2.19 -3.89
C SER A 95 -11.42 3.21 -2.81
N PRO A 96 -12.21 4.30 -2.66
CA PRO A 96 -12.16 5.18 -1.50
C PRO A 96 -12.94 4.63 -0.28
N SER A 97 -13.66 3.53 -0.43
CA SER A 97 -14.58 2.99 0.60
C SER A 97 -14.48 1.48 0.69
N ILE A 98 -14.43 0.97 1.92
CA ILE A 98 -14.43 -0.47 2.23
C ILE A 98 -15.73 -1.17 1.84
N LYS A 99 -16.82 -0.42 1.63
CA LYS A 99 -18.12 -0.98 1.21
C LYS A 99 -18.12 -1.54 -0.21
N ARG A 100 -17.11 -1.18 -1.01
CA ARG A 100 -16.99 -1.65 -2.38
C ARG A 100 -16.00 -2.79 -2.41
N ASP A 101 -16.43 -3.92 -2.94
CA ASP A 101 -15.57 -5.07 -3.19
C ASP A 101 -14.62 -4.77 -4.36
N MET A 102 -13.35 -5.18 -4.22
CA MET A 102 -12.34 -5.07 -5.27
C MET A 102 -12.78 -5.80 -6.54
N ALA A 103 -13.39 -6.98 -6.43
CA ALA A 103 -13.86 -7.76 -7.58
C ALA A 103 -14.93 -7.03 -8.41
N SER A 104 -15.60 -6.02 -7.83
CA SER A 104 -16.59 -5.17 -8.53
C SER A 104 -16.00 -3.93 -9.20
N VAL A 105 -14.68 -3.74 -9.15
CA VAL A 105 -13.97 -2.60 -9.73
C VAL A 105 -13.17 -3.07 -10.92
N ARG A 106 -13.43 -2.46 -12.08
CA ARG A 106 -12.64 -2.71 -13.28
C ARG A 106 -11.25 -2.12 -13.12
N PHE A 107 -10.22 -2.95 -13.24
CA PHE A 107 -8.80 -2.54 -13.25
C PHE A 107 -8.34 -2.17 -14.66
N GLY A 108 -8.73 -2.96 -15.66
CA GLY A 108 -8.44 -2.77 -17.08
C GLY A 108 -9.25 -1.64 -17.70
N THR A 109 -9.07 -0.43 -17.20
CA THR A 109 -9.75 0.79 -17.70
C THR A 109 -9.01 1.44 -18.88
N SER A 110 -7.82 0.96 -19.22
CA SER A 110 -7.00 1.44 -20.33
C SER A 110 -6.10 0.33 -20.85
N ASP A 111 -5.63 0.47 -22.09
CA ASP A 111 -4.69 -0.49 -22.71
C ASP A 111 -3.44 -0.69 -21.85
N SER A 112 -2.91 0.41 -21.28
CA SER A 112 -1.77 0.32 -20.37
C SER A 112 -2.05 -0.48 -19.09
N ARG A 113 -3.29 -0.49 -18.58
CA ARG A 113 -3.66 -1.30 -17.41
C ARG A 113 -3.79 -2.77 -17.79
N THR A 114 -4.40 -3.06 -18.93
CA THR A 114 -4.48 -4.43 -19.44
C THR A 114 -3.07 -4.98 -19.72
N ALA A 115 -2.20 -4.17 -20.33
CA ALA A 115 -0.83 -4.57 -20.65
C ALA A 115 0.02 -4.95 -19.43
N VAL A 116 -0.34 -4.52 -18.22
CA VAL A 116 0.38 -4.88 -16.98
C VAL A 116 0.38 -6.39 -16.74
N SER A 117 -0.73 -7.09 -17.02
CA SER A 117 -0.80 -8.55 -16.82
C SER A 117 0.07 -9.29 -17.83
N ASP A 118 0.38 -8.66 -18.97
CA ASP A 118 1.08 -9.32 -20.08
C ASP A 118 2.55 -8.89 -20.14
N LEU A 119 3.04 -8.18 -19.12
CA LEU A 119 4.42 -7.73 -19.09
C LEU A 119 5.37 -8.90 -19.00
N ARG A 120 6.28 -8.93 -19.96
CA ARG A 120 7.42 -9.85 -19.99
C ARG A 120 8.65 -9.09 -19.52
N PRO A 121 9.51 -9.69 -18.68
CA PRO A 121 10.82 -9.11 -18.41
C PRO A 121 11.57 -8.94 -19.74
N PRO A 122 12.27 -7.81 -19.98
CA PRO A 122 13.16 -7.70 -21.12
C PRO A 122 14.20 -8.83 -21.02
N SER A 123 14.48 -9.50 -22.14
CA SER A 123 15.47 -10.57 -22.19
C SER A 123 16.82 -10.03 -21.71
N LEU A 124 17.25 -10.44 -20.51
CA LEU A 124 18.56 -10.14 -19.94
C LEU A 124 19.63 -10.80 -20.83
N GLN A 125 20.09 -10.07 -21.86
CA GLN A 125 21.32 -10.43 -22.55
C GLN A 125 22.50 -10.15 -21.62
N GLY A 126 22.94 -11.18 -20.90
CA GLY A 126 24.32 -11.32 -20.44
C GLY A 126 24.73 -10.42 -19.28
N GLU A 127 23.97 -10.38 -18.20
CA GLU A 127 24.52 -9.90 -16.93
C GLU A 127 25.17 -11.08 -16.19
N LEU A 128 26.45 -10.92 -15.86
CA LEU A 128 27.21 -11.85 -15.03
C LEU A 128 26.49 -11.97 -13.68
N ASP A 129 25.98 -13.17 -13.41
CA ASP A 129 25.39 -13.59 -12.13
C ASP A 129 26.51 -13.53 -11.07
N LEU A 130 26.78 -12.32 -10.55
CA LEU A 130 27.61 -12.15 -9.38
C LEU A 130 26.77 -12.59 -8.21
N ASP A 131 26.93 -13.87 -7.85
CA ASP A 131 26.41 -14.52 -6.66
C ASP A 131 26.95 -13.78 -5.42
N VAL A 132 26.33 -12.65 -5.09
CA VAL A 132 26.58 -11.90 -3.87
C VAL A 132 25.51 -12.38 -2.88
N PRO A 133 25.89 -13.21 -1.89
CA PRO A 133 24.93 -13.74 -0.94
C PRO A 133 24.29 -12.59 -0.19
N ASP A 134 22.96 -12.48 -0.22
CA ASP A 134 22.26 -11.57 0.69
C ASP A 134 22.46 -12.10 2.13
N PRO A 135 23.19 -11.37 3.00
CA PRO A 135 23.49 -11.83 4.35
C PRO A 135 22.25 -11.97 5.24
N GLN A 136 21.06 -11.56 4.77
CA GLN A 136 19.80 -11.66 5.50
C GLN A 136 19.01 -12.95 5.24
N LEU A 137 19.40 -13.79 4.28
CA LEU A 137 18.76 -15.08 4.03
C LEU A 137 19.35 -16.20 4.89
N THR A 138 18.48 -17.02 5.48
CA THR A 138 18.87 -18.29 6.12
C THR A 138 19.29 -19.34 5.09
N ASP A 139 19.96 -20.41 5.51
CA ASP A 139 20.43 -21.47 4.61
C ASP A 139 19.25 -22.24 3.97
N GLU A 140 18.14 -22.38 4.71
CA GLU A 140 16.90 -22.94 4.21
C GLU A 140 16.24 -22.05 3.14
N GLU A 141 16.35 -20.73 3.30
CA GLU A 141 15.82 -19.74 2.34
C GLU A 141 16.60 -19.71 1.04
N ARG A 142 17.92 -19.83 1.12
CA ARG A 142 18.78 -19.96 -0.07
C ARG A 142 18.44 -21.21 -0.85
N SER A 143 18.32 -22.35 -0.19
CA SER A 143 17.95 -23.61 -0.83
C SER A 143 16.60 -23.54 -1.55
N LEU A 144 15.63 -22.80 -0.99
CA LEU A 144 14.34 -22.55 -1.64
C LEU A 144 14.50 -21.69 -2.89
N VAL A 145 15.21 -20.56 -2.80
CA VAL A 145 15.45 -19.68 -3.95
C VAL A 145 16.18 -20.43 -5.06
N ASP A 146 17.26 -21.14 -4.75
CA ASP A 146 18.06 -21.90 -5.73
C ASP A 146 17.22 -22.94 -6.47
N SER A 147 16.33 -23.62 -5.74
CA SER A 147 15.41 -24.58 -6.36
C SER A 147 14.47 -23.91 -7.35
N PHE A 148 13.90 -22.74 -7.02
CA PHE A 148 12.97 -22.01 -7.86
C PHE A 148 13.66 -21.30 -9.03
N GLU A 149 14.83 -20.71 -8.82
CA GLU A 149 15.61 -20.08 -9.90
C GLU A 149 15.98 -21.10 -10.98
N SER A 150 16.26 -22.35 -10.60
CA SER A 150 16.51 -23.43 -11.56
C SER A 150 15.29 -23.75 -12.44
N TYR A 151 14.06 -23.53 -11.93
CA TYR A 151 12.81 -23.67 -12.69
C TYR A 151 12.48 -22.43 -13.53
N VAL A 152 12.80 -21.23 -13.05
CA VAL A 152 12.52 -19.96 -13.75
C VAL A 152 13.52 -19.68 -14.87
N LYS A 153 14.76 -20.22 -14.79
CA LYS A 153 15.77 -20.18 -15.86
C LYS A 153 15.42 -21.07 -17.07
N ASP A 154 14.30 -21.80 -17.05
CA ASP A 154 13.78 -22.47 -18.26
C ASP A 154 13.17 -21.41 -19.21
N PRO A 155 13.74 -21.21 -20.42
CA PRO A 155 13.29 -20.20 -21.39
C PRO A 155 11.85 -20.39 -21.89
N VAL A 156 11.16 -21.46 -21.47
CA VAL A 156 9.74 -21.74 -21.76
C VAL A 156 8.80 -21.10 -20.73
N VAL A 157 9.27 -20.56 -19.59
CA VAL A 157 8.41 -19.96 -18.56
C VAL A 157 7.98 -18.54 -18.96
N ASP A 158 6.85 -18.49 -19.67
CA ASP A 158 6.21 -17.31 -20.26
C ASP A 158 5.48 -16.40 -19.24
N SER A 159 6.11 -16.07 -18.11
CA SER A 159 5.32 -15.64 -16.96
C SER A 159 4.98 -14.15 -16.96
N GLY A 160 3.93 -13.77 -17.70
CA GLY A 160 3.13 -12.55 -17.50
C GLY A 160 2.38 -12.61 -16.16
N ARG A 161 3.14 -12.68 -15.06
CA ARG A 161 2.60 -12.80 -13.70
C ARG A 161 2.52 -11.43 -13.06
N LEU A 162 1.44 -11.22 -12.31
CA LEU A 162 1.14 -9.96 -11.66
C LEU A 162 0.95 -10.19 -10.16
N VAL A 163 1.81 -9.57 -9.36
CA VAL A 163 1.54 -9.31 -7.94
C VAL A 163 0.86 -7.95 -7.84
N LEU A 164 -0.41 -7.97 -7.45
CA LEU A 164 -1.21 -6.77 -7.29
C LEU A 164 -1.24 -6.37 -5.82
N VAL A 165 -1.00 -5.09 -5.53
CA VAL A 165 -1.19 -4.49 -4.21
C VAL A 165 -2.46 -3.63 -4.24
N ALA A 166 -3.57 -4.22 -3.81
CA ALA A 166 -4.89 -3.59 -3.81
C ALA A 166 -5.09 -2.72 -2.56
N ILE A 167 -5.30 -1.42 -2.76
CA ILE A 167 -5.33 -0.40 -1.71
C ILE A 167 -6.72 0.23 -1.63
N CYS A 168 -7.33 0.22 -0.43
CA CYS A 168 -8.52 0.98 -0.11
C CYS A 168 -8.14 2.21 0.71
N SER A 169 -8.24 3.41 0.14
CA SER A 169 -7.82 4.63 0.84
C SER A 169 -8.61 5.87 0.43
N SER A 170 -8.81 6.77 1.38
CA SER A 170 -9.47 8.07 1.19
C SER A 170 -8.89 9.12 2.11
N VAL A 171 -9.33 10.37 1.98
CA VAL A 171 -9.01 11.44 2.95
C VAL A 171 -9.43 11.11 4.40
N ARG A 172 -10.32 10.12 4.58
CA ARG A 172 -10.77 9.67 5.91
C ARG A 172 -9.90 8.56 6.51
N GLY A 173 -8.99 8.00 5.73
CA GLY A 173 -8.08 6.96 6.20
C GLY A 173 -7.68 5.94 5.14
N LEU A 174 -6.67 5.16 5.51
CA LEU A 174 -6.18 3.99 4.82
C LEU A 174 -6.88 2.75 5.42
N ASN A 175 -7.82 2.16 4.67
CA ASN A 175 -8.77 1.18 5.18
C ASN A 175 -8.37 -0.28 4.90
N ALA A 176 -7.57 -0.52 3.86
CA ALA A 176 -7.05 -1.85 3.54
C ALA A 176 -5.84 -1.72 2.60
N ALA A 177 -4.90 -2.65 2.73
CA ALA A 177 -3.95 -2.97 1.67
C ALA A 177 -3.75 -4.48 1.67
N GLN A 178 -4.09 -5.10 0.55
CA GLN A 178 -3.97 -6.54 0.35
C GLN A 178 -3.01 -6.78 -0.81
N TRP A 179 -2.24 -7.85 -0.75
CA TRP A 179 -1.40 -8.24 -1.87
C TRP A 179 -1.47 -9.73 -2.15
N GLY A 180 -1.21 -10.09 -3.40
CA GLY A 180 -1.27 -11.46 -3.87
C GLY A 180 -1.06 -11.53 -5.36
N GLU A 181 -0.95 -12.76 -5.86
CA GLU A 181 -0.97 -13.02 -7.30
C GLU A 181 -2.38 -12.80 -7.85
N ALA A 182 -2.46 -12.04 -8.93
CA ALA A 182 -3.70 -11.60 -9.53
C ALA A 182 -3.72 -11.90 -11.03
N VAL A 183 -4.89 -12.27 -11.52
CA VAL A 183 -5.16 -12.42 -12.95
C VAL A 183 -6.26 -11.47 -13.37
N LEU A 184 -6.15 -10.97 -14.60
CA LEU A 184 -7.14 -10.10 -15.22
C LEU A 184 -8.04 -10.92 -16.12
N ASP A 185 -9.36 -10.82 -15.93
CA ASP A 185 -10.31 -11.46 -16.83
C ASP A 185 -10.45 -10.70 -18.16
N SER A 186 -11.16 -11.29 -19.12
CA SER A 186 -11.41 -10.68 -20.43
C SER A 186 -12.21 -9.37 -20.36
N ASN A 187 -12.88 -9.11 -19.24
CA ASN A 187 -13.63 -7.88 -18.99
C ASN A 187 -12.78 -6.81 -18.27
N GLY A 188 -11.54 -7.12 -17.88
CA GLY A 188 -10.64 -6.21 -17.18
C GLY A 188 -10.89 -6.15 -15.67
N PHE A 189 -11.54 -7.14 -15.07
CA PHE A 189 -11.69 -7.29 -13.63
C PHE A 189 -10.61 -8.20 -13.06
N VAL A 190 -10.24 -7.94 -11.81
CA VAL A 190 -9.20 -8.68 -11.10
C VAL A 190 -9.82 -9.83 -10.33
N SER A 191 -9.17 -10.98 -10.39
CA SER A 191 -9.37 -12.07 -9.45
C SER A 191 -8.03 -12.50 -8.84
N TRP A 192 -8.06 -12.90 -7.56
CA TRP A 192 -6.89 -13.43 -6.89
C TRP A 192 -6.70 -14.91 -7.27
N VAL A 193 -5.45 -15.32 -7.52
CA VAL A 193 -5.12 -16.73 -7.76
C VAL A 193 -5.24 -17.56 -6.48
N ALA A 194 -4.85 -16.98 -5.35
CA ALA A 194 -4.99 -17.55 -4.01
C ALA A 194 -5.44 -16.46 -3.03
N GLN A 195 -5.74 -16.83 -1.78
CA GLN A 195 -6.11 -15.87 -0.75
C GLN A 195 -5.02 -14.79 -0.62
N PRO A 196 -5.34 -13.50 -0.81
CA PRO A 196 -4.36 -12.44 -0.65
C PRO A 196 -4.00 -12.26 0.83
N GLU A 197 -2.80 -11.77 1.09
CA GLU A 197 -2.35 -11.39 2.43
C GLU A 197 -2.70 -9.92 2.72
N ASP A 198 -3.19 -9.65 3.94
CA ASP A 198 -3.39 -8.30 4.45
C ASP A 198 -2.06 -7.71 4.95
N LEU A 199 -1.61 -6.63 4.32
CA LEU A 199 -0.34 -5.96 4.61
C LEU A 199 -0.45 -4.89 5.70
N LEU A 200 -1.67 -4.54 6.11
CA LEU A 200 -1.90 -3.56 7.16
C LEU A 200 -2.40 -4.24 8.42
N VAL A 201 -1.64 -4.09 9.51
CA VAL A 201 -2.16 -4.32 10.85
C VAL A 201 -3.05 -3.13 11.22
N LEU A 202 -4.34 -3.23 10.92
CA LEU A 202 -5.32 -2.25 11.35
C LEU A 202 -5.73 -2.57 12.79
N PRO A 203 -5.78 -1.58 13.69
CA PRO A 203 -6.35 -1.81 15.01
C PRO A 203 -7.80 -2.27 14.84
N GLU A 204 -8.18 -3.35 15.52
CA GLU A 204 -9.57 -3.78 15.57
C GLU A 204 -10.44 -2.58 15.97
N MET A 205 -11.40 -2.21 15.12
CA MET A 205 -12.42 -1.25 15.49
C MET A 205 -13.31 -1.89 16.56
N ARG A 206 -12.86 -1.86 17.81
CA ARG A 206 -13.73 -2.19 18.93
C ARG A 206 -14.80 -1.11 18.99
N PRO A 207 -16.09 -1.47 19.10
CA PRO A 207 -17.12 -0.50 19.39
C PRO A 207 -16.68 0.29 20.62
N VAL A 208 -16.53 1.61 20.48
CA VAL A 208 -16.39 2.46 21.66
C VAL A 208 -17.65 2.26 22.48
N SER A 209 -17.48 1.76 23.70
CA SER A 209 -18.60 1.61 24.62
C SER A 209 -19.26 2.98 24.79
N THR A 210 -20.51 3.11 24.39
CA THR A 210 -21.35 4.28 24.67
C THR A 210 -21.89 4.25 26.10
N SER A 211 -21.49 3.26 26.90
CA SER A 211 -21.79 3.23 28.33
C SER A 211 -21.27 4.51 28.97
N PRO A 212 -22.14 5.36 29.52
CA PRO A 212 -21.72 6.62 30.10
C PRO A 212 -20.77 6.33 31.26
N VAL A 213 -19.50 6.72 31.14
CA VAL A 213 -18.51 6.68 32.23
C VAL A 213 -18.81 7.75 33.30
N GLY A 214 -19.88 8.52 33.11
CA GLY A 214 -20.44 9.48 34.05
C GLY A 214 -21.52 10.30 33.36
N THR A 215 -22.50 10.77 34.12
CA THR A 215 -23.44 11.79 33.63
C THR A 215 -22.79 13.17 33.76
N PHE A 216 -23.27 14.16 33.00
CA PHE A 216 -22.88 15.58 33.15
C PHE A 216 -22.97 16.08 34.62
N ALA A 217 -23.80 15.42 35.45
CA ALA A 217 -23.98 15.71 36.86
C ALA A 217 -23.04 14.97 37.83
N SER A 218 -22.12 14.12 37.32
CA SER A 218 -21.22 13.30 38.16
C SER A 218 -19.84 13.94 38.42
N GLY A 219 -19.56 15.09 37.81
CA GLY A 219 -18.33 15.85 38.06
C GLY A 219 -18.40 16.63 39.37
N PRO A 220 -17.25 16.92 40.03
CA PRO A 220 -17.21 17.77 41.21
C PRO A 220 -17.79 19.15 40.89
N ILE A 221 -18.68 19.64 41.77
CA ILE A 221 -19.31 20.95 41.64
C ILE A 221 -18.20 22.02 41.57
N PRO A 222 -18.18 22.88 40.54
CA PRO A 222 -17.23 23.99 40.46
C PRO A 222 -17.35 24.87 41.71
N ASN A 223 -16.23 25.13 42.39
CA ASN A 223 -16.21 26.02 43.54
C ASN A 223 -16.73 27.41 43.13
N LYS A 224 -17.64 27.96 43.92
CA LYS A 224 -18.25 29.28 43.70
C LYS A 224 -17.17 30.33 43.43
N PHE A 225 -17.35 31.12 42.38
CA PHE A 225 -16.54 32.30 42.11
C PHE A 225 -16.49 33.19 43.36
N PRO A 226 -15.32 33.78 43.69
CA PRO A 226 -15.23 34.71 44.80
C PRO A 226 -16.14 35.92 44.52
N ILE A 227 -17.05 36.18 45.46
CA ILE A 227 -17.88 37.39 45.46
C ILE A 227 -16.92 38.57 45.65
N SER A 228 -16.76 39.40 44.62
CA SER A 228 -16.06 40.67 44.74
C SER A 228 -16.87 41.56 45.68
N GLY A 229 -16.38 41.71 46.90
CA GLY A 229 -16.93 42.62 47.88
C GLY A 229 -16.74 44.08 47.48
N SER A 230 -17.79 44.86 47.79
CA SER A 230 -17.85 46.31 47.99
C SER A 230 -17.67 47.23 46.78
N ASP A 231 -18.82 47.67 46.27
CA ASP A 231 -19.10 49.08 46.01
C ASP A 231 -18.47 50.00 47.05
N LYS A 232 -17.70 50.98 46.59
CA LYS A 232 -17.72 52.33 47.17
C LYS A 232 -17.79 53.34 46.05
N ALA A 233 -19.01 53.77 45.78
CA ALA A 233 -19.28 55.07 45.20
C ALA A 233 -18.67 56.15 46.10
N SER A 234 -17.84 57.02 45.53
CA SER A 234 -17.49 58.30 46.12
C SER A 234 -17.76 59.36 45.06
N GLY A 235 -18.98 59.89 45.10
CA GLY A 235 -19.27 61.19 44.51
C GLY A 235 -18.92 62.27 45.52
N SER A 236 -18.21 63.29 45.07
CA SER A 236 -18.14 64.59 45.75
C SER A 236 -17.93 65.67 44.68
N ASN A 237 -19.01 66.43 44.46
CA ASN A 237 -18.98 67.76 43.86
C ASN A 237 -18.32 68.73 44.85
N GLU A 238 -17.40 69.55 44.36
CA GLU A 238 -17.41 71.02 44.47
C GLU A 238 -16.57 71.61 43.34
#